data_AF-A0AA96F9K3-F1
#
_entry.id   AF-A0AA96F9K3-F1
#
_cell.length_a   1.000
_cell.length_b   1.000
_cell.length_c   1.000
_cell.angle_alpha   90.00
_cell.angle_beta   90.00
_cell.angle_gamma   90.00
#
_symmetry.space_group_name_H-M   'P 1'
#
loop_
_entity.id
_entity.type
_entity.pdbx_description
1 polymer ?
#
loop_
_entity_poly.entity_id
_entity_poly.type
_entity_poly.pdbx_seq_one_letter_code
_entity_poly.pdbx_strand_id
1 'polypeptide(L)'
;MLQTIIEEPLPSFAVGDVPSALAPITIDTVDDWSGVTVTAGEATIDSADGATTITLTPPSPDAVGVLVIGVTLTGDGGRRAAVDPVRIVVEDPTTQWLTIGTCRALWHDAPDSDLELFELLEAARIDCLAFAPTVETIPDSYRKAQRLQTEARWTASRATSSDRMGGEEYGVTVFPLDWHVKQLLRPRTAIGGMF
;
A
#
# COMPACT_ATOMS: atom_id res chain seq x y z
N MET A 1 -9.89 1.44 25.14
CA MET A 1 -9.27 0.96 23.90
C MET A 1 -8.87 2.21 23.14
N LEU A 2 -7.58 2.41 22.86
CA LEU A 2 -7.13 3.60 22.12
C LEU A 2 -7.52 3.40 20.66
N GLN A 3 -8.14 4.40 20.05
CA GLN A 3 -8.55 4.33 18.67
C GLN A 3 -7.76 5.38 17.89
N THR A 4 -7.00 4.92 16.89
CA THR A 4 -6.40 5.83 15.92
C THR A 4 -7.53 6.35 15.03
N ILE A 5 -7.80 7.65 15.07
CA ILE A 5 -8.74 8.29 14.17
C ILE A 5 -7.92 8.93 13.07
N ILE A 6 -7.94 8.32 11.89
CA ILE A 6 -7.40 8.91 10.67
C ILE A 6 -8.61 9.50 9.93
N GLU A 7 -8.76 10.83 9.95
CA GLU A 7 -9.94 11.50 9.37
C GLU A 7 -9.99 11.38 7.84
N GLU A 8 -8.83 11.24 7.18
CA GLU A 8 -8.73 11.07 5.72
C GLU A 8 -7.68 10.01 5.35
N PRO A 9 -7.94 9.13 4.36
CA PRO A 9 -6.94 8.18 3.90
C PRO A 9 -5.68 8.94 3.48
N LEU A 10 -4.56 8.60 4.11
CA LEU A 10 -3.29 9.27 3.82
C LEU A 10 -2.92 9.04 2.35
N PRO A 11 -2.55 10.10 1.61
CA PRO A 11 -2.06 9.94 0.24
C PRO A 11 -0.76 9.13 0.22
N SER A 12 -0.45 8.55 -0.94
CA SER A 12 0.89 8.00 -1.23
C SER A 12 1.93 9.11 -1.33
N PHE A 13 3.17 8.80 -0.94
CA PHE A 13 4.31 9.73 -0.95
C PHE A 13 5.34 9.33 -1.99
N ALA A 14 6.09 10.31 -2.50
CA ALA A 14 7.30 10.03 -3.28
C ALA A 14 8.54 9.95 -2.37
N VAL A 15 9.53 9.16 -2.78
CA VAL A 15 10.86 9.18 -2.13
C VAL A 15 11.44 10.60 -2.19
N GLY A 16 11.89 11.11 -1.03
CA GLY A 16 12.44 12.46 -0.89
C GLY A 16 11.41 13.57 -0.69
N ASP A 17 10.11 13.25 -0.65
CA ASP A 17 9.09 14.23 -0.27
C ASP A 17 9.32 14.73 1.16
N VAL A 18 9.11 16.04 1.34
CA VAL A 18 9.20 16.69 2.66
C VAL A 18 7.88 16.48 3.39
N PRO A 19 7.89 15.93 4.61
CA PRO A 19 6.67 15.53 5.31
C PRO A 19 5.77 16.69 5.75
N SER A 20 6.14 17.94 5.46
CA SER A 20 5.33 19.15 5.74
C SER A 20 3.98 19.19 5.00
N ALA A 21 3.73 18.27 4.06
CA ALA A 21 2.45 18.11 3.38
C ALA A 21 1.52 17.08 4.04
N LEU A 22 1.95 16.39 5.11
CA LEU A 22 1.08 15.44 5.80
C LEU A 22 0.05 16.16 6.65
N ALA A 23 -1.20 15.70 6.52
CA ALA A 23 -2.17 15.91 7.58
C ALA A 23 -1.57 15.31 8.87
N PRO A 24 -1.57 16.07 9.98
CA PRO A 24 -1.08 15.56 11.25
C PRO A 24 -1.81 14.25 11.57
N ILE A 25 -1.05 13.20 11.91
CA ILE A 25 -1.66 11.97 12.43
C ILE A 25 -2.14 12.31 13.83
N THR A 26 -3.44 12.47 14.01
CA THR A 26 -4.08 12.75 15.30
C THR A 26 -4.42 11.43 15.99
N ILE A 27 -3.90 11.25 17.20
CA ILE A 27 -4.29 10.14 18.07
C ILE A 27 -5.08 10.74 19.23
N ASP A 28 -6.37 10.41 19.30
CA ASP A 28 -7.23 10.81 20.41
C ASP A 28 -7.22 9.75 21.50
N THR A 29 -6.88 10.18 22.71
CA THR A 29 -6.94 9.32 23.89
C THR A 29 -8.13 9.70 24.77
N VAL A 30 -8.91 8.69 25.18
CA VAL A 30 -10.08 8.85 26.08
C VAL A 30 -9.67 8.96 27.56
N ASP A 31 -8.42 8.63 27.88
CA ASP A 31 -7.84 8.75 29.21
C ASP A 31 -6.87 9.96 29.24
N ASP A 32 -6.71 10.57 30.41
CA ASP A 32 -5.70 11.61 30.66
C ASP A 32 -4.32 10.94 30.76
N TRP A 33 -3.52 11.02 29.70
CA TRP A 33 -2.14 10.50 29.66
C TRP A 33 -1.17 11.66 29.91
N SER A 34 -0.86 11.94 31.18
CA SER A 34 0.27 12.79 31.54
C SER A 34 1.60 12.05 31.30
N GLY A 35 2.64 12.80 30.91
CA GLY A 35 4.01 12.27 30.82
C GLY A 35 4.32 11.40 29.60
N VAL A 36 3.54 11.52 28.52
CA VAL A 36 3.80 10.79 27.27
C VAL A 36 5.15 11.14 26.70
N THR A 37 5.96 10.12 26.46
CA THR A 37 7.25 10.22 25.76
C THR A 37 7.13 9.59 24.39
N VAL A 38 7.53 10.33 23.36
CA VAL A 38 7.60 9.83 21.97
C VAL A 38 9.06 9.52 21.66
N THR A 39 9.34 8.25 21.36
CA THR A 39 10.72 7.74 21.24
C THR A 39 11.32 7.95 19.84
N ALA A 40 10.51 8.25 18.82
CA ALA A 40 10.96 8.40 17.44
C ALA A 40 10.16 9.49 16.70
N GLY A 41 10.88 10.43 16.07
CA GLY A 41 10.30 11.54 15.30
C GLY A 41 10.02 12.81 16.13
N GLU A 42 9.60 13.87 15.42
CA GLU A 42 9.10 15.08 16.05
C GLU A 42 7.58 14.92 16.30
N ALA A 43 7.18 15.09 17.54
CA ALA A 43 5.79 15.00 17.97
C ALA A 43 5.40 16.23 18.75
N THR A 44 4.20 16.75 18.49
CA THR A 44 3.57 17.76 19.33
C THR A 44 2.42 17.11 20.07
N ILE A 45 2.36 17.31 21.39
CA ILE A 45 1.29 16.79 22.24
C ILE A 45 0.50 18.00 22.69
N ASP A 46 -0.79 18.03 22.36
CA ASP A 46 -1.73 19.02 22.86
C ASP A 46 -2.75 18.31 23.77
N SER A 47 -3.00 18.88 24.94
CA SER A 47 -3.92 18.33 25.92
C SER A 47 -4.95 19.41 26.25
N ALA A 48 -6.16 19.25 25.72
CA ALA A 48 -7.27 20.17 25.93
C ALA A 48 -8.52 19.38 26.34
N ASP A 49 -9.27 19.90 27.31
CA ASP A 49 -10.57 19.38 27.73
C ASP A 49 -10.62 17.87 28.09
N GLY A 50 -9.50 17.33 28.60
CA GLY A 50 -9.40 15.91 29.00
C GLY A 50 -9.15 14.94 27.85
N ALA A 51 -8.93 15.43 26.63
CA ALA A 51 -8.40 14.67 25.50
C ALA A 51 -6.92 15.02 25.28
N THR A 52 -6.11 14.03 24.93
CA THR A 52 -4.73 14.26 24.46
C THR A 52 -4.69 13.96 22.97
N THR A 53 -4.31 14.96 22.19
CA THR A 53 -4.06 14.87 20.76
C THR A 53 -2.55 14.83 20.54
N ILE A 54 -2.07 13.72 19.98
CA ILE A 54 -0.67 13.58 19.58
C ILE A 54 -0.59 13.81 18.09
N THR A 55 0.18 14.81 17.66
CA THR A 55 0.49 15.10 16.26
C THR A 55 1.89 14.61 15.94
N LEU A 56 2.02 13.70 14.98
CA LEU A 56 3.30 13.16 14.54
C LEU A 56 3.71 13.73 13.19
N THR A 57 4.95 14.23 13.10
CA THR A 57 5.60 14.53 11.82
C THR A 57 6.37 13.29 11.39
N PRO A 58 5.97 12.57 10.33
CA PRO A 58 6.69 11.39 9.91
C PRO A 58 8.08 11.78 9.37
N PRO A 59 9.07 10.88 9.45
CA PRO A 59 10.38 11.14 8.88
C PRO A 59 10.30 11.24 7.35
N SER A 60 11.21 11.99 6.74
CA SER A 60 11.36 11.99 5.28
C SER A 60 11.67 10.56 4.81
N PRO A 61 10.89 9.98 3.89
CA PRO A 61 11.12 8.63 3.45
C PRO A 61 12.38 8.55 2.58
N ASP A 62 13.30 7.67 2.97
CA ASP A 62 14.58 7.41 2.29
C ASP A 62 14.55 6.17 1.38
N ALA A 63 13.49 5.37 1.47
CA ALA A 63 13.32 4.14 0.71
C ALA A 63 11.88 3.97 0.20
N VAL A 64 11.76 3.31 -0.96
CA VAL A 64 10.49 2.87 -1.55
C VAL A 64 9.92 1.72 -0.74
N GLY A 65 8.61 1.74 -0.48
CA GLY A 65 7.92 0.64 0.19
C GLY A 65 6.81 1.11 1.13
N VAL A 66 6.48 0.28 2.11
CA VAL A 66 5.49 0.61 3.14
C VAL A 66 6.21 1.04 4.41
N LEU A 67 6.11 2.32 4.75
CA LEU A 67 6.56 2.84 6.03
C LEU A 67 5.51 2.53 7.09
N VAL A 68 5.93 1.90 8.19
CA VAL A 68 5.04 1.57 9.31
C VAL A 68 5.40 2.44 10.50
N ILE A 69 4.46 3.28 10.91
CA ILE A 69 4.59 4.15 12.07
C ILE A 69 3.86 3.51 13.23
N GLY A 70 4.63 2.93 14.15
CA GLY A 70 4.13 2.41 15.42
C GLY A 70 4.26 3.45 16.52
N VAL A 71 3.18 3.66 17.28
CA VAL A 71 3.17 4.60 18.41
C VAL A 71 2.93 3.82 19.69
N THR A 72 3.84 3.99 20.65
CA THR A 72 3.72 3.41 21.99
C THR A 72 3.66 4.53 23.00
N LEU A 73 2.53 4.64 23.69
CA LEU A 73 2.34 5.58 24.78
C LEU A 73 2.88 4.96 26.06
N THR A 74 3.70 5.71 26.79
CA THR A 74 4.13 5.35 28.14
C THR A 74 3.62 6.42 29.09
N GLY A 75 2.77 6.01 30.03
CA GLY A 75 2.22 6.88 31.08
C GLY A 75 2.89 6.66 32.42
N ASP A 76 2.45 7.43 33.41
CA ASP A 76 2.96 7.36 34.78
C ASP A 76 2.86 5.95 35.38
N GLY A 77 3.86 5.58 36.19
CA GLY A 77 3.96 4.24 36.77
C GLY A 77 4.32 3.13 35.77
N GLY A 78 4.73 3.48 34.55
CA GLY A 78 5.19 2.50 33.55
C GLY A 78 4.07 1.81 32.76
N ARG A 79 2.83 2.33 32.81
CA ARG A 79 1.73 1.85 31.97
C ARG A 79 2.11 2.08 30.50
N ARG A 80 2.02 1.04 29.69
CA ARG A 80 2.26 1.12 28.23
C ARG A 80 0.98 0.80 27.48
N ALA A 81 0.71 1.55 26.42
CA ALA A 81 -0.32 1.23 25.45
C ALA A 81 0.24 1.38 24.03
N ALA A 82 0.02 0.38 23.20
CA ALA A 82 0.32 0.44 21.78
C ALA A 82 -0.91 0.96 21.04
N VAL A 83 -0.69 1.87 20.10
CA VAL A 83 -1.69 2.36 19.15
C VAL A 83 -1.57 1.55 17.87
N ASP A 84 -2.68 1.37 17.16
CA ASP A 84 -2.66 0.66 15.89
C ASP A 84 -1.71 1.35 14.90
N PRO A 85 -0.78 0.60 14.28
CA PRO A 85 0.26 1.20 13.46
C PRO A 85 -0.32 1.79 12.19
N VAL A 86 0.10 3.01 11.87
CA VAL A 86 -0.25 3.69 10.61
C VAL A 86 0.70 3.21 9.54
N ARG A 87 0.16 2.84 8.37
CA ARG A 87 0.94 2.39 7.22
C ARG A 87 0.86 3.46 6.14
N ILE A 88 2.01 3.87 5.65
CA ILE A 88 2.17 4.90 4.64
C ILE A 88 2.89 4.28 3.45
N VAL A 89 2.34 4.45 2.25
CA VAL A 89 2.99 3.97 1.02
C VAL A 89 3.93 5.05 0.49
N VAL A 90 5.17 4.65 0.23
CA VAL A 90 6.20 5.46 -0.41
C VAL A 90 6.54 4.84 -1.76
N GLU A 91 6.30 5.60 -2.83
CA GLU A 91 6.58 5.23 -4.21
C GLU A 91 7.82 5.95 -4.75
N ASP A 92 8.48 5.37 -5.74
CA ASP A 92 9.49 6.06 -6.54
C ASP A 92 8.81 6.72 -7.75
N PRO A 93 8.76 8.05 -7.84
CA PRO A 93 8.13 8.73 -8.98
C PRO A 93 8.92 8.56 -10.28
N THR A 94 10.18 8.13 -10.20
CA THR A 94 11.05 7.88 -11.36
C THR A 94 10.92 6.45 -11.90
N THR A 95 10.14 5.60 -11.23
CA THR A 95 9.92 4.22 -11.66
C THR A 95 9.32 4.15 -13.07
N GLN A 96 9.79 3.19 -13.86
CA GLN A 96 9.20 2.90 -15.17
C GLN A 96 7.93 2.03 -15.08
N TRP A 97 7.57 1.58 -13.88
CA TRP A 97 6.35 0.81 -13.61
C TRP A 97 5.15 1.72 -13.30
N LEU A 98 3.96 1.14 -13.15
CA LEU A 98 2.80 1.91 -12.71
C LEU A 98 2.91 2.24 -11.22
N THR A 99 2.62 3.49 -10.90
CA THR A 99 2.39 4.01 -9.53
C THR A 99 0.90 3.95 -9.18
N ILE A 100 0.55 4.15 -7.92
CA ILE A 100 -0.85 4.26 -7.46
C ILE A 100 -1.59 5.33 -8.27
N GLY A 101 -1.04 6.54 -8.33
CA GLY A 101 -1.67 7.67 -9.01
C GLY A 101 -1.94 7.40 -10.50
N THR A 102 -0.97 6.82 -11.20
CA THR A 102 -1.14 6.46 -12.62
C THR A 102 -2.09 5.27 -12.81
N CYS A 103 -2.08 4.30 -11.89
CA CYS A 103 -3.00 3.17 -11.92
C CYS A 103 -4.45 3.62 -11.76
N ARG A 104 -4.75 4.45 -10.74
CA ARG A 104 -6.11 5.00 -10.51
C ARG A 104 -6.60 5.85 -11.67
N ALA A 105 -5.72 6.60 -12.33
CA ALA A 105 -6.07 7.37 -13.52
C ALA A 105 -6.49 6.48 -14.70
N LEU A 106 -5.94 5.26 -14.80
CA LEU A 106 -6.20 4.31 -15.88
C LEU A 106 -7.29 3.29 -15.54
N TRP A 107 -7.55 3.05 -14.26
CA TRP A 107 -8.46 2.02 -13.76
C TRP A 107 -9.45 2.62 -12.76
N HIS A 108 -10.68 2.81 -13.24
CA HIS A 108 -11.75 3.46 -12.46
C HIS A 108 -12.16 2.70 -11.19
N ASP A 109 -12.15 1.36 -11.24
CA ASP A 109 -12.60 0.49 -10.14
C ASP A 109 -11.44 0.02 -9.24
N ALA A 110 -10.33 0.76 -9.24
CA ALA A 110 -9.18 0.45 -8.39
C ALA A 110 -9.55 0.53 -6.90
N PRO A 111 -8.95 -0.30 -6.02
CA PRO A 111 -9.15 -0.23 -4.58
C PRO A 111 -8.98 1.18 -4.02
N ASP A 112 -9.83 1.56 -3.06
CA ASP A 112 -9.74 2.86 -2.38
C ASP A 112 -8.56 2.94 -1.41
N SER A 113 -8.08 1.79 -0.91
CA SER A 113 -6.91 1.72 -0.03
C SER A 113 -5.61 1.76 -0.84
N ASP A 114 -4.79 2.81 -0.63
CA ASP A 114 -3.48 2.95 -1.27
C ASP A 114 -2.53 1.81 -0.90
N LEU A 115 -2.59 1.31 0.35
CA LEU A 115 -1.82 0.16 0.78
C LEU A 115 -2.19 -1.10 -0.01
N GLU A 116 -3.49 -1.38 -0.15
CA GLU A 116 -3.97 -2.56 -0.86
C GLU A 116 -3.62 -2.49 -2.35
N LEU A 117 -3.81 -1.33 -2.96
CA LEU A 117 -3.46 -1.11 -4.37
C LEU A 117 -1.94 -1.24 -4.60
N PHE A 118 -1.12 -0.72 -3.69
CA PHE A 118 0.34 -0.88 -3.74
C PHE A 118 0.76 -2.34 -3.68
N GLU A 119 0.21 -3.11 -2.73
CA GLU A 119 0.52 -4.54 -2.59
C GLU A 119 0.11 -5.33 -3.84
N LEU A 120 -1.05 -5.01 -4.42
CA LEU A 120 -1.50 -5.63 -5.67
C LEU A 120 -0.59 -5.27 -6.86
N LEU A 121 -0.15 -4.01 -6.97
CA LEU A 121 0.77 -3.54 -8.02
C LEU A 121 2.14 -4.19 -7.91
N GLU A 122 2.71 -4.25 -6.71
CA GLU A 122 4.02 -4.86 -6.45
C GLU A 122 4.00 -6.36 -6.75
N ALA A 123 2.98 -7.05 -6.26
CA ALA A 123 2.89 -8.47 -6.49
C ALA A 123 2.57 -8.78 -7.97
N ALA A 124 1.86 -7.90 -8.70
CA ALA A 124 1.70 -8.02 -10.15
C ALA A 124 2.99 -7.72 -10.93
N ARG A 125 3.82 -6.79 -10.44
CA ARG A 125 5.15 -6.50 -11.00
C ARG A 125 6.07 -7.71 -10.89
N ILE A 126 6.12 -8.35 -9.72
CA ILE A 126 6.92 -9.57 -9.49
C ILE A 126 6.50 -10.68 -10.46
N ASP A 127 5.20 -10.91 -10.59
CA ASP A 127 4.63 -11.87 -11.53
C ASP A 127 5.02 -11.60 -12.98
N CYS A 128 4.91 -10.35 -13.41
CA CYS A 128 5.28 -9.93 -14.75
C CYS A 128 6.78 -10.13 -14.99
N LEU A 129 7.63 -9.74 -14.04
CA LEU A 129 9.08 -9.92 -14.12
C LEU A 129 9.50 -11.39 -14.16
N ALA A 130 8.83 -12.25 -13.37
CA ALA A 130 9.11 -13.69 -13.36
C ALA A 130 8.79 -14.34 -14.71
N PHE A 131 7.75 -13.88 -15.41
CA PHE A 131 7.36 -14.43 -16.71
C PHE A 131 8.03 -13.74 -17.89
N ALA A 132 8.28 -12.44 -17.85
CA ALA A 132 8.73 -11.67 -19.02
C ALA A 132 10.23 -11.86 -19.31
N PRO A 133 10.69 -11.63 -20.55
CA PRO A 133 12.12 -11.56 -20.84
C PRO A 133 12.74 -10.34 -20.17
N THR A 134 14.01 -10.46 -19.78
CA THR A 134 14.80 -9.36 -19.23
C THR A 134 15.00 -8.28 -20.30
N VAL A 135 14.73 -7.03 -19.94
CA VAL A 135 14.82 -5.85 -20.79
C VAL A 135 15.50 -4.72 -20.01
N GLU A 136 16.23 -3.85 -20.70
CA GLU A 136 16.91 -2.71 -20.08
C GLU A 136 15.94 -1.58 -19.70
N THR A 137 14.92 -1.37 -20.54
CA THR A 137 13.85 -0.38 -20.32
C THR A 137 12.51 -1.10 -20.34
N ILE A 138 11.64 -0.79 -19.38
CA ILE A 138 10.32 -1.39 -19.26
C ILE A 138 9.39 -0.87 -20.38
N PRO A 139 8.93 -1.72 -21.31
CA PRO A 139 8.03 -1.30 -22.38
C PRO A 139 6.61 -1.00 -21.86
N ASP A 140 5.85 -0.23 -22.64
CA ASP A 140 4.43 0.05 -22.35
C ASP A 140 3.57 -1.21 -22.22
N SER A 141 3.93 -2.27 -22.96
CA SER A 141 3.24 -3.56 -22.85
C SER A 141 3.38 -4.19 -21.47
N TYR A 142 4.51 -3.99 -20.78
CA TYR A 142 4.74 -4.52 -19.43
C TYR A 142 3.94 -3.74 -18.40
N ARG A 143 3.86 -2.41 -18.53
CA ARG A 143 2.98 -1.58 -17.70
C ARG A 143 1.51 -1.97 -17.86
N LYS A 144 1.06 -2.15 -19.11
CA LYS A 144 -0.30 -2.62 -19.39
C LYS A 144 -0.56 -4.02 -18.82
N ALA A 145 0.42 -4.92 -18.92
CA ALA A 145 0.36 -6.26 -18.35
C ALA A 145 0.25 -6.22 -16.82
N GLN A 146 1.04 -5.38 -16.15
CA GLN A 146 0.96 -5.15 -14.70
C GLN A 146 -0.46 -4.74 -14.30
N ARG A 147 -1.03 -3.70 -14.93
CA ARG A 147 -2.40 -3.25 -14.64
C ARG A 147 -3.44 -4.38 -14.77
N LEU A 148 -3.40 -5.12 -15.88
CA LEU A 148 -4.35 -6.22 -16.11
C LEU A 148 -4.20 -7.34 -15.08
N GLN A 149 -2.97 -7.64 -14.65
CA GLN A 149 -2.73 -8.64 -13.60
C GLN A 149 -3.21 -8.14 -12.23
N THR A 150 -3.04 -6.86 -11.92
CA THR A 150 -3.59 -6.20 -10.72
C THR A 150 -5.12 -6.27 -10.72
N GLU A 151 -5.77 -5.91 -11.82
CA GLU A 151 -7.23 -5.98 -12.02
C GLU A 151 -7.77 -7.40 -11.84
N ALA A 152 -7.10 -8.39 -12.44
CA ALA A 152 -7.49 -9.79 -12.33
C ALA A 152 -7.44 -10.29 -10.88
N ARG A 153 -6.41 -9.91 -10.13
CA ARG A 153 -6.23 -10.29 -8.72
C ARG A 153 -7.26 -9.63 -7.81
N TRP A 154 -7.54 -8.34 -8.00
CA TRP A 154 -8.60 -7.64 -7.28
C TRP A 154 -9.97 -8.26 -7.55
N THR A 155 -10.26 -8.57 -8.80
CA THR A 155 -11.51 -9.23 -9.16
C THR A 155 -11.63 -10.60 -8.49
N ALA A 156 -10.54 -11.37 -8.46
CA ALA A 156 -10.49 -12.68 -7.81
C ALA A 156 -10.64 -12.62 -6.28
N SER A 157 -10.06 -11.61 -5.62
CA SER A 157 -10.21 -11.43 -4.17
C SER A 157 -11.67 -11.13 -3.80
N ARG A 158 -12.38 -10.33 -4.60
CA ARG A 158 -13.79 -10.02 -4.40
C ARG A 158 -14.71 -11.20 -4.66
N ALA A 159 -14.47 -11.98 -5.71
CA ALA A 159 -15.31 -13.14 -6.05
C ALA A 159 -15.27 -14.25 -4.99
N THR A 160 -14.17 -14.38 -4.25
CA THR A 160 -14.00 -15.43 -3.23
C THR A 160 -14.82 -15.19 -1.96
N SER A 161 -15.31 -13.97 -1.72
CA SER A 161 -16.03 -13.61 -0.50
C SER A 161 -17.49 -14.10 -0.44
N SER A 162 -18.13 -14.41 -1.57
CA SER A 162 -19.58 -14.64 -1.63
C SER A 162 -20.03 -16.01 -2.15
N ASP A 163 -19.13 -16.83 -2.73
CA ASP A 163 -19.53 -17.99 -3.53
C ASP A 163 -18.91 -19.34 -3.11
N ARG A 164 -18.40 -19.45 -1.87
CA ARG A 164 -17.96 -20.72 -1.28
C ARG A 164 -18.82 -21.14 -0.08
N MET A 165 -20.07 -21.53 -0.36
CA MET A 165 -20.86 -22.39 0.54
C MET A 165 -20.65 -23.86 0.14
N GLY A 166 -19.69 -24.53 0.77
CA GLY A 166 -19.45 -25.96 0.56
C GLY A 166 -18.20 -26.43 1.32
N GLY A 167 -18.40 -27.34 2.27
CA GLY A 167 -17.42 -27.68 3.31
C GLY A 167 -16.18 -28.44 2.81
N GLU A 168 -15.10 -28.22 3.57
CA GLU A 168 -13.93 -29.09 3.70
C GLU A 168 -13.01 -29.27 2.48
N GLU A 169 -12.45 -28.17 1.94
CA GLU A 169 -11.16 -28.26 1.26
C GLU A 169 -10.40 -26.92 1.34
N TYR A 170 -9.29 -26.89 2.10
CA TYR A 170 -8.34 -25.77 2.11
C TYR A 170 -7.51 -25.77 0.82
N GLY A 171 -8.18 -25.64 -0.33
CA GLY A 171 -7.52 -25.47 -1.61
C GLY A 171 -6.92 -24.07 -1.71
N VAL A 172 -5.60 -23.96 -1.61
CA VAL A 172 -4.86 -22.74 -1.98
C VAL A 172 -5.00 -22.57 -3.48
N THR A 173 -5.88 -21.69 -3.92
CA THR A 173 -6.06 -21.38 -5.34
C THR A 173 -4.94 -20.44 -5.78
N VAL A 174 -3.93 -21.00 -6.42
CA VAL A 174 -2.93 -20.22 -7.16
C VAL A 174 -3.60 -19.69 -8.42
N PHE A 175 -3.75 -18.38 -8.54
CA PHE A 175 -4.26 -17.76 -9.76
C PHE A 175 -3.09 -17.59 -10.73
N PRO A 176 -2.99 -18.42 -11.78
CA PRO A 176 -1.91 -18.28 -12.75
C PRO A 176 -2.07 -16.94 -13.49
N LEU A 177 -0.96 -16.42 -14.00
CA LEU A 177 -0.94 -15.24 -14.85
C LEU A 177 -1.89 -15.41 -16.05
N ASP A 178 -2.78 -14.43 -16.28
CA ASP A 178 -3.79 -14.50 -17.33
C ASP A 178 -3.17 -14.64 -18.73
N TRP A 179 -3.88 -15.31 -19.63
CA TRP A 179 -3.40 -15.54 -20.99
C TRP A 179 -3.11 -14.24 -21.75
N HIS A 180 -3.94 -13.20 -21.60
CA HIS A 180 -3.71 -11.91 -22.27
C HIS A 180 -2.48 -11.21 -21.70
N VAL A 181 -2.27 -11.29 -20.39
CA VAL A 181 -1.06 -10.76 -19.73
C VAL A 181 0.17 -11.46 -20.29
N LYS A 182 0.14 -12.78 -20.46
CA LYS A 182 1.25 -13.54 -21.09
C LYS A 182 1.52 -13.09 -22.52
N GLN A 183 0.47 -12.84 -23.32
CA GLN A 183 0.62 -12.34 -24.70
C GLN A 183 1.21 -10.93 -24.77
N LEU A 184 0.93 -10.06 -23.79
CA LEU A 184 1.54 -8.74 -23.72
C LEU A 184 3.02 -8.79 -23.34
N LEU A 185 3.38 -9.67 -22.40
CA LEU A 185 4.77 -9.83 -21.94
C LEU A 185 5.63 -10.58 -22.97
N ARG A 186 5.05 -11.54 -23.69
CA ARG A 186 5.72 -12.36 -24.70
C ARG A 186 4.82 -12.50 -25.94
N PRO A 187 4.72 -11.45 -26.78
CA PRO A 187 3.94 -11.53 -27.99
C PRO A 187 4.48 -12.67 -28.88
N ARG A 188 3.61 -13.60 -29.25
CA ARG A 188 3.95 -14.62 -30.24
C ARG A 188 3.97 -13.94 -31.59
N THR A 189 5.13 -13.45 -31.98
CA THR A 189 5.38 -13.05 -33.36
C THR A 189 5.18 -14.31 -34.22
N ALA A 190 4.22 -14.29 -35.14
CA ALA A 190 4.08 -15.34 -36.14
C ALA A 190 5.28 -15.23 -37.10
N ILE A 191 6.44 -15.72 -36.68
CA ILE A 191 7.63 -15.84 -37.53
C ILE A 191 7.64 -17.26 -38.08
N GLY A 192 7.15 -17.40 -39.31
CA GLY A 192 7.19 -18.61 -40.14
C GLY A 192 5.85 -18.90 -40.81
N GLY A 193 5.66 -18.81 -42.12
CA GLY A 193 6.59 -18.45 -43.20
C GLY A 193 5.81 -18.21 -44.49
N MET A 194 6.16 -17.16 -45.21
CA MET A 194 5.82 -16.97 -46.61
C MET A 194 6.88 -16.08 -47.26
N PHE A 195 8.10 -16.61 -47.38
CA PHE A 195 9.11 -16.20 -48.36
C PHE A 195 9.98 -17.42 -48.67
#